data_AF-A0A9D2IEW7-F1
#
_entry.id   AF-A0A9D2IEW7-F1
#
_cell.length_a   1.000
_cell.length_b   1.000
_cell.length_c   1.000
_cell.angle_alpha   90.00
_cell.angle_beta   90.00
_cell.angle_gamma   90.00
#
_symmetry.space_group_name_H-M   'P 1'
#
loop_
_entity.id
_entity.type
_entity.pdbx_description
1 polymer ?
#
loop_
_entity_poly.entity_id
_entity_poly.type
_entity_poly.pdbx_seq_one_letter_code
_entity_poly.pdbx_strand_id
1 'polypeptide(L)'
;MKILVINGSPKGAYSITLQTVNYLMNIYRKHEFQVVHVGQRIKSLETDSRAVMEMMEQADLILFAYPVYTFLAPAQLHRFIELIKEGGISLKGKWATQITTSKHFYDVTAHRYIRDNCQDLGMRYIEGLSADMEDLLSEKGREEARGFFDHVCWCVEQGICEICREPGGKTDWKPVPVSASKEGKGEIHNPEKGNVAVVTDCRKEDSQLKAMIERFCCVFPGQTRVINIREFPFQGGCLGCFHCAVSGECIYKDGFDRFLREDIQQADGVVYAFSIQDHSMGSCFKMYDDRQFCNGHRTVTMGSPVGYLVSGELSREQNLQMVIEARAQVGGNYLAGIAGDEKDPEGEIRRLGVSLEYALIHKYRQPQNFYGVGGMKIFRDLIWLMRGMMKADHRFYKAHGQYDFPQKRKGTVLKMYLVGMLLSSPKLKAKIGNRMNEGMIMPYKKVLEQAKKYRDTAQGDHLEQM
;
A
#
# COMPACT_ATOMS: atom_id res chain seq x y z
N MET A 1 -6.72 -27.22 12.58
CA MET A 1 -6.07 -25.91 12.80
C MET A 1 -7.13 -24.87 13.06
N LYS A 2 -6.87 -24.00 14.03
CA LYS A 2 -7.57 -22.73 14.24
C LYS A 2 -6.92 -21.68 13.35
N ILE A 3 -7.68 -21.13 12.42
CA ILE A 3 -7.20 -20.18 11.42
C ILE A 3 -7.86 -18.84 11.68
N LEU A 4 -7.06 -17.84 12.07
CA LEU A 4 -7.53 -16.48 12.23
C LEU A 4 -7.25 -15.68 10.95
N VAL A 5 -8.31 -15.23 10.30
CA VAL A 5 -8.25 -14.39 9.11
C VAL A 5 -8.24 -12.93 9.52
N ILE A 6 -7.11 -12.26 9.28
CA ILE A 6 -6.94 -10.82 9.45
C ILE A 6 -7.32 -10.15 8.14
N ASN A 7 -8.56 -9.68 8.03
CA ASN A 7 -9.03 -8.98 6.84
C ASN A 7 -8.66 -7.49 6.91
N GLY A 8 -7.60 -7.13 6.18
CA GLY A 8 -7.06 -5.77 6.07
C GLY A 8 -7.83 -4.86 5.12
N SER A 9 -8.90 -5.34 4.47
CA SER A 9 -9.69 -4.51 3.58
C SER A 9 -10.58 -3.53 4.36
N PRO A 10 -10.60 -2.23 3.97
CA PRO A 10 -11.53 -1.27 4.55
C PRO A 10 -12.99 -1.55 4.17
N LYS A 11 -13.23 -2.42 3.18
CA LYS A 11 -14.57 -2.86 2.77
C LYS A 11 -15.17 -3.95 3.65
N GLY A 12 -14.42 -4.47 4.62
CA GLY A 12 -14.89 -5.53 5.54
C GLY A 12 -15.39 -6.76 4.77
N ALA A 13 -16.63 -7.17 5.03
CA ALA A 13 -17.29 -8.31 4.38
C ALA A 13 -17.42 -8.18 2.85
N TYR A 14 -17.34 -6.96 2.30
CA TYR A 14 -17.41 -6.70 0.85
C TYR A 14 -16.05 -6.74 0.15
N SER A 15 -14.99 -7.15 0.85
CA SER A 15 -13.66 -7.33 0.25
C SER A 15 -13.70 -8.42 -0.83
N ILE A 16 -13.13 -8.13 -2.01
CA ILE A 16 -12.95 -9.13 -3.07
C ILE A 16 -11.98 -10.21 -2.60
N THR A 17 -10.86 -9.82 -1.97
CA THR A 17 -9.88 -10.75 -1.41
C THR A 17 -10.49 -11.72 -0.41
N LEU A 18 -11.42 -11.24 0.43
CA LEU A 18 -12.12 -12.09 1.39
C LEU A 18 -13.01 -13.14 0.69
N GLN A 19 -13.48 -12.91 -0.55
CA GLN A 19 -14.27 -13.91 -1.24
C GLN A 19 -13.44 -15.17 -1.56
N THR A 20 -12.15 -15.02 -1.83
CA THR A 20 -11.23 -16.17 -1.97
C THR A 20 -11.11 -16.92 -0.64
N VAL A 21 -10.99 -16.22 0.49
CA VAL A 21 -11.00 -16.85 1.82
C VAL A 21 -12.32 -17.58 2.07
N ASN A 22 -13.47 -16.93 1.83
CA ASN A 22 -14.79 -17.54 2.01
C ASN A 22 -14.97 -18.78 1.15
N TYR A 23 -14.37 -18.79 -0.05
CA TYR A 23 -14.37 -19.94 -0.94
C TYR A 23 -13.59 -21.11 -0.31
N LEU A 24 -12.39 -20.85 0.20
CA LEU A 24 -11.59 -21.85 0.93
C LEU A 24 -12.31 -22.34 2.20
N MET A 25 -12.92 -21.45 2.98
CA MET A 25 -13.72 -21.84 4.16
C MET A 25 -14.84 -22.82 3.84
N ASN A 26 -15.49 -22.69 2.67
CA ASN A 26 -16.54 -23.62 2.26
C ASN A 26 -15.98 -25.01 1.91
N ILE A 27 -14.76 -25.06 1.38
CA ILE A 27 -14.09 -26.28 0.91
C ILE A 27 -13.39 -27.01 2.07
N TYR A 28 -12.70 -26.29 2.96
CA TYR A 28 -11.86 -26.87 4.02
C TYR A 28 -12.48 -26.73 5.43
N ARG A 29 -13.64 -27.36 5.67
CA ARG A 29 -14.40 -27.28 6.95
C ARG A 29 -13.74 -28.09 8.09
N LYS A 30 -12.71 -28.91 7.82
CA LYS A 30 -11.88 -29.53 8.86
C LYS A 30 -11.10 -28.51 9.70
N HIS A 31 -10.89 -27.30 9.18
CA HIS A 31 -10.27 -26.21 9.93
C HIS A 31 -11.32 -25.24 10.47
N GLU A 32 -11.03 -24.68 11.64
CA GLU A 32 -11.87 -23.67 12.28
C GLU A 32 -11.41 -22.29 11.81
N PHE A 33 -12.20 -21.64 10.96
CA PHE A 33 -11.89 -20.29 10.48
C PHE A 33 -12.66 -19.23 11.27
N GLN A 34 -11.94 -18.19 11.72
CA GLN A 34 -12.53 -17.00 12.30
C GLN A 34 -12.05 -15.76 11.54
N VAL A 35 -12.96 -14.84 11.20
CA VAL A 35 -12.63 -13.63 10.43
C VAL A 35 -12.75 -12.39 11.29
N VAL A 36 -11.71 -11.54 11.27
CA VAL A 36 -11.71 -10.22 11.91
C VAL A 36 -11.46 -9.13 10.86
N HIS A 37 -12.36 -8.17 10.76
CA HIS A 37 -12.30 -7.05 9.80
C HIS A 37 -11.43 -5.89 10.30
N VAL A 38 -10.13 -6.13 10.50
CA VAL A 38 -9.22 -5.11 11.05
C VAL A 38 -9.15 -3.86 10.19
N GLY A 39 -9.19 -3.99 8.86
CA GLY A 39 -9.15 -2.84 7.95
C GLY A 39 -10.35 -1.90 8.09
N GLN A 40 -11.54 -2.45 8.30
CA GLN A 40 -12.76 -1.69 8.53
C GLN A 40 -12.85 -1.14 9.97
N ARG A 41 -12.31 -1.88 10.94
CA ARG A 41 -12.44 -1.60 12.38
C ARG A 41 -11.25 -0.88 13.00
N ILE A 42 -10.25 -0.48 12.21
CA ILE A 42 -8.96 -0.02 12.74
C ILE A 42 -9.09 1.06 13.83
N LYS A 43 -9.97 2.05 13.64
CA LYS A 43 -10.21 3.10 14.64
C LYS A 43 -10.72 2.58 15.98
N SER A 44 -11.59 1.58 15.95
CA SER A 44 -12.06 0.94 17.20
C SER A 44 -10.94 0.13 17.86
N LEU A 45 -10.06 -0.47 17.05
CA LEU A 45 -8.93 -1.27 17.55
C LEU A 45 -7.81 -0.40 18.12
N GLU A 46 -7.67 0.85 17.68
CA GLU A 46 -6.78 1.84 18.33
C GLU A 46 -7.19 2.13 19.77
N THR A 47 -8.48 1.95 20.11
CA THR A 47 -8.98 2.11 21.48
C THR A 47 -8.88 0.83 22.29
N ASP A 48 -9.29 -0.31 21.71
CA ASP A 48 -9.18 -1.62 22.35
C ASP A 48 -8.99 -2.72 21.31
N SER A 49 -7.80 -3.31 21.32
CA SER A 49 -7.40 -4.41 20.44
C SER A 49 -7.28 -5.74 21.18
N ARG A 50 -7.47 -5.79 22.51
CA ARG A 50 -7.15 -6.96 23.36
C ARG A 50 -7.79 -8.25 22.89
N ALA A 51 -9.08 -8.21 22.60
CA ALA A 51 -9.81 -9.39 22.12
C ALA A 51 -9.20 -9.95 20.81
N VAL A 52 -8.74 -9.09 19.90
CA VAL A 52 -8.10 -9.53 18.64
C VAL A 52 -6.71 -10.09 18.92
N MET A 53 -5.97 -9.50 19.84
CA MET A 53 -4.66 -10.00 20.26
C MET A 53 -4.77 -11.40 20.90
N GLU A 54 -5.75 -11.63 21.77
CA GLU A 54 -6.06 -12.95 22.36
C GLU A 54 -6.41 -13.98 21.27
N MET A 55 -7.23 -13.60 20.29
CA MET A 55 -7.54 -14.46 19.14
C MET A 55 -6.27 -14.84 18.36
N MET A 56 -5.34 -13.90 18.17
CA MET A 56 -4.07 -14.16 17.47
C MET A 56 -3.17 -15.14 18.23
N GLU A 57 -3.11 -15.04 19.56
CA GLU A 57 -2.35 -15.98 20.41
C GLU A 57 -2.98 -17.38 20.43
N GLN A 58 -4.30 -17.49 20.27
CA GLN A 58 -5.02 -18.77 20.23
C GLN A 58 -5.01 -19.45 18.86
N ALA A 59 -4.73 -18.72 17.78
CA ALA A 59 -4.70 -19.27 16.43
C ALA A 59 -3.48 -20.18 16.22
N ASP A 60 -3.62 -21.19 15.36
CA ASP A 60 -2.48 -21.98 14.86
C ASP A 60 -1.84 -21.29 13.65
N LEU A 61 -2.70 -20.74 12.78
CA LEU A 61 -2.34 -20.04 11.55
C LEU A 61 -3.05 -18.68 11.49
N ILE A 62 -2.29 -17.64 11.17
CA ILE A 62 -2.80 -16.30 10.89
C ILE A 62 -2.76 -16.07 9.37
N LEU A 63 -3.93 -15.81 8.79
CA LEU A 63 -4.10 -15.57 7.36
C LEU A 63 -4.41 -14.09 7.10
N PHE A 64 -3.47 -13.34 6.54
CA PHE A 64 -3.70 -11.95 6.15
C PHE A 64 -4.42 -11.88 4.80
N ALA A 65 -5.57 -11.23 4.74
CA ALA A 65 -6.36 -11.07 3.52
C ALA A 65 -6.62 -9.59 3.21
N TYR A 66 -6.02 -9.05 2.16
CA TYR A 66 -6.09 -7.60 1.90
C TYR A 66 -5.87 -7.20 0.43
N PRO A 67 -6.44 -6.08 -0.03
CA PRO A 67 -6.11 -5.52 -1.35
C PRO A 67 -4.77 -4.79 -1.32
N VAL A 68 -4.06 -4.73 -2.45
CA VAL A 68 -2.84 -3.91 -2.55
C VAL A 68 -3.19 -2.47 -2.88
N TYR A 69 -2.89 -1.54 -1.98
CA TYR A 69 -3.07 -0.11 -2.16
C TYR A 69 -1.72 0.59 -2.16
N THR A 70 -1.42 1.34 -3.22
CA THR A 70 -0.21 2.17 -3.31
C THR A 70 1.05 1.36 -2.99
N PHE A 71 1.30 0.30 -3.78
CA PHE A 71 2.46 -0.62 -3.69
C PHE A 71 2.50 -1.55 -2.47
N LEU A 72 1.64 -1.35 -1.47
CA LEU A 72 1.76 -2.04 -0.16
C LEU A 72 0.38 -2.43 0.40
N ALA A 73 0.38 -3.03 1.60
CA ALA A 73 -0.82 -3.29 2.37
C ALA A 73 -1.56 -1.97 2.73
N PRO A 74 -2.89 -1.95 2.91
CA PRO A 74 -3.63 -0.73 3.24
C PRO A 74 -3.13 -0.08 4.54
N ALA A 75 -3.22 1.25 4.65
CA ALA A 75 -2.80 1.99 5.84
C ALA A 75 -3.40 1.47 7.14
N GLN A 76 -4.64 0.97 7.07
CA GLN A 76 -5.33 0.36 8.20
C GLN A 76 -4.65 -0.92 8.68
N LEU A 77 -4.09 -1.72 7.76
CA LEU A 77 -3.32 -2.91 8.10
C LEU A 77 -1.93 -2.54 8.63
N HIS A 78 -1.28 -1.50 8.09
CA HIS A 78 -0.04 -0.96 8.68
C HIS A 78 -0.25 -0.55 10.14
N ARG A 79 -1.30 0.22 10.43
CA ARG A 79 -1.62 0.59 11.82
C ARG A 79 -1.92 -0.62 12.69
N PHE A 80 -2.54 -1.66 12.15
CA PHE A 80 -2.78 -2.90 12.91
C PHE A 80 -1.48 -3.65 13.25
N ILE A 81 -0.50 -3.67 12.35
CA ILE A 81 0.84 -4.22 12.64
C ILE A 81 1.52 -3.44 13.77
N GLU A 82 1.45 -2.11 13.74
CA GLU A 82 1.95 -1.27 14.84
C GLU A 82 1.27 -1.64 16.16
N LEU A 83 -0.07 -1.78 16.17
CA LEU A 83 -0.82 -2.19 17.37
C LEU A 83 -0.41 -3.58 17.89
N ILE A 84 -0.07 -4.53 17.01
CA ILE A 84 0.42 -5.86 17.43
C ILE A 84 1.76 -5.72 18.16
N LYS A 85 2.69 -4.94 17.59
CA LYS A 85 4.02 -4.70 18.17
C LYS A 85 3.95 -3.90 19.47
N GLU A 86 3.09 -2.87 19.52
CA GLU A 86 2.79 -2.07 20.73
C GLU A 86 2.16 -2.93 21.84
N GLY A 87 1.28 -3.87 21.47
CA GLY A 87 0.60 -4.76 22.42
C GLY A 87 1.50 -5.80 23.07
N GLY A 88 2.68 -6.09 22.49
CA GLY A 88 3.69 -6.97 23.09
C GLY A 88 3.28 -8.45 23.19
N ILE A 89 2.29 -8.89 22.41
CA ILE A 89 1.89 -10.31 22.38
C ILE A 89 2.97 -11.19 21.76
N SER A 90 3.00 -12.47 22.15
CA SER A 90 3.95 -13.43 21.60
C SER A 90 3.33 -14.25 20.48
N LEU A 91 3.75 -13.98 19.24
CA LEU A 91 3.39 -14.76 18.06
C LEU A 91 4.50 -15.71 17.61
N LYS A 92 5.52 -15.90 18.43
CA LYS A 92 6.67 -16.74 18.11
C LYS A 92 6.24 -18.17 17.81
N GLY A 93 6.64 -18.68 16.65
CA GLY A 93 6.31 -20.03 16.18
C GLY A 93 4.91 -20.20 15.59
N LYS A 94 4.03 -19.19 15.65
CA LYS A 94 2.73 -19.20 14.97
C LYS A 94 2.93 -19.21 13.46
N TRP A 95 2.05 -19.86 12.73
CA TRP A 95 2.09 -19.86 11.28
C TRP A 95 1.48 -18.57 10.71
N ALA A 96 2.05 -18.06 9.62
CA ALA A 96 1.52 -16.91 8.90
C ALA A 96 1.52 -17.18 7.39
N THR A 97 0.47 -16.74 6.71
CA THR A 97 0.44 -16.63 5.25
C THR A 97 -0.51 -15.51 4.83
N GLN A 98 -0.66 -15.28 3.53
CA GLN A 98 -1.47 -14.19 3.02
C GLN A 98 -2.15 -14.48 1.69
N ILE A 99 -3.25 -13.78 1.44
CA ILE A 99 -3.94 -13.71 0.16
C ILE A 99 -4.14 -12.23 -0.19
N THR A 100 -3.76 -11.83 -1.40
CA THR A 100 -3.98 -10.47 -1.88
C THR A 100 -4.73 -10.42 -3.20
N THR A 101 -5.35 -9.28 -3.49
CA THR A 101 -5.86 -8.95 -4.82
C THR A 101 -5.35 -7.60 -5.29
N SER A 102 -4.69 -7.54 -6.45
CA SER A 102 -3.91 -6.35 -6.86
C SER A 102 -3.93 -6.02 -8.36
N LYS A 103 -4.60 -6.81 -9.22
CA LYS A 103 -4.35 -6.79 -10.68
C LYS A 103 -2.87 -7.03 -11.03
N HIS A 104 -2.14 -7.72 -10.13
CA HIS A 104 -0.69 -7.92 -10.16
C HIS A 104 0.13 -6.62 -10.15
N PHE A 105 -0.46 -5.51 -9.68
CA PHE A 105 0.27 -4.27 -9.46
C PHE A 105 1.04 -4.36 -8.14
N TYR A 106 2.37 -4.53 -8.22
CA TYR A 106 3.27 -4.48 -7.06
C TYR A 106 2.80 -5.31 -5.86
N ASP A 107 2.22 -6.47 -6.13
CA ASP A 107 1.88 -7.44 -5.10
C ASP A 107 3.11 -7.97 -4.38
N VAL A 108 4.22 -8.13 -5.09
CA VAL A 108 5.51 -8.57 -4.54
C VAL A 108 5.96 -7.71 -3.35
N THR A 109 5.80 -6.39 -3.42
CA THR A 109 6.22 -5.48 -2.34
C THR A 109 5.26 -5.52 -1.16
N ALA A 110 3.96 -5.68 -1.43
CA ALA A 110 2.95 -5.85 -0.40
C ALA A 110 3.13 -7.18 0.36
N HIS A 111 3.38 -8.27 -0.38
CA HIS A 111 3.64 -9.58 0.19
C HIS A 111 4.89 -9.57 1.06
N ARG A 112 6.00 -9.00 0.56
CA ARG A 112 7.25 -8.85 1.30
C ARG A 112 7.06 -8.05 2.60
N TYR A 113 6.28 -6.97 2.59
CA TYR A 113 5.99 -6.19 3.80
C TYR A 113 5.33 -7.02 4.92
N ILE A 114 4.32 -7.83 4.59
CA ILE A 114 3.68 -8.70 5.59
C ILE A 114 4.63 -9.81 6.04
N ARG A 115 5.37 -10.41 5.10
CA ARG A 115 6.37 -11.45 5.43
C ARG A 115 7.39 -10.95 6.43
N ASP A 116 8.00 -9.80 6.16
CA ASP A 116 9.10 -9.26 6.98
C ASP A 116 8.59 -8.92 8.39
N ASN A 117 7.40 -8.30 8.50
CA ASN A 117 6.76 -8.05 9.80
C ASN A 117 6.35 -9.32 10.56
N CYS A 118 5.92 -10.37 9.87
CA CYS A 118 5.67 -11.67 10.50
C CYS A 118 6.98 -12.29 11.02
N GLN A 119 8.08 -12.15 10.28
CA GLN A 119 9.39 -12.66 10.67
C GLN A 119 9.95 -11.89 11.89
N ASP A 120 9.79 -10.57 11.95
CA ASP A 120 10.06 -9.74 13.14
C ASP A 120 9.36 -10.26 14.39
N LEU A 121 8.10 -10.70 14.24
CA LEU A 121 7.27 -11.26 15.31
C LEU A 121 7.61 -12.74 15.62
N GLY A 122 8.61 -13.31 14.95
CA GLY A 122 9.07 -14.69 15.15
C GLY A 122 8.12 -15.75 14.60
N MET A 123 7.23 -15.38 13.67
CA MET A 123 6.26 -16.29 13.05
C MET A 123 6.93 -17.16 11.98
N ARG A 124 6.36 -18.34 11.74
CA ARG A 124 6.72 -19.24 10.63
C ARG A 124 5.91 -18.87 9.40
N TYR A 125 6.54 -18.22 8.45
CA TYR A 125 5.86 -17.67 7.28
C TYR A 125 5.84 -18.66 6.10
N ILE A 126 4.69 -18.79 5.42
CA ILE A 126 4.51 -19.57 4.19
C ILE A 126 4.10 -18.60 3.08
N GLU A 127 4.70 -18.73 1.89
CA GLU A 127 4.41 -17.86 0.75
C GLU A 127 2.92 -17.78 0.42
N GLY A 128 2.49 -16.56 0.07
CA GLY A 128 1.08 -16.22 -0.07
C GLY A 128 0.55 -16.37 -1.49
N LEU A 129 -0.77 -16.26 -1.63
CA LEU A 129 -1.45 -16.19 -2.92
C LEU A 129 -1.59 -14.75 -3.38
N SER A 130 -1.03 -14.42 -4.55
CA SER A 130 -1.33 -13.17 -5.24
C SER A 130 -2.32 -13.41 -6.37
N ALA A 131 -3.48 -12.75 -6.33
CA ALA A 131 -4.52 -12.90 -7.33
C ALA A 131 -4.86 -11.57 -8.04
N ASP A 132 -5.31 -11.68 -9.28
CA ASP A 132 -6.16 -10.68 -9.91
C ASP A 132 -7.51 -10.62 -9.15
N MET A 133 -8.21 -9.49 -9.24
CA MET A 133 -9.57 -9.34 -8.71
C MET A 133 -10.53 -10.40 -9.27
N GLU A 134 -10.38 -10.84 -10.51
CA GLU A 134 -11.33 -11.74 -11.19
C GLU A 134 -10.96 -13.23 -11.12
N ASP A 135 -9.79 -13.60 -10.61
CA ASP A 135 -9.26 -14.97 -10.74
C ASP A 135 -10.19 -16.04 -10.15
N LEU A 136 -10.78 -15.78 -8.97
CA LEU A 136 -11.71 -16.72 -8.33
C LEU A 136 -12.95 -17.03 -9.19
N LEU A 137 -13.31 -16.16 -10.12
CA LEU A 137 -14.44 -16.38 -11.02
C LEU A 137 -14.10 -17.40 -12.13
N SER A 138 -12.82 -17.65 -12.38
CA SER A 138 -12.34 -18.64 -13.33
C SER A 138 -12.11 -20.01 -12.67
N GLU A 139 -12.16 -21.08 -13.46
CA GLU A 139 -11.85 -22.44 -13.00
C GLU A 139 -10.39 -22.56 -12.57
N LYS A 140 -9.48 -22.06 -13.40
CA LYS A 140 -8.05 -21.97 -13.09
C LYS A 140 -7.78 -21.26 -11.76
N GLY A 141 -8.34 -20.07 -11.54
CA GLY A 141 -8.10 -19.34 -10.28
C GLY A 141 -8.71 -20.04 -9.05
N ARG A 142 -9.76 -20.84 -9.23
CA ARG A 142 -10.29 -21.72 -8.18
C ARG A 142 -9.38 -22.91 -7.88
N GLU A 143 -8.75 -23.48 -8.90
CA GLU A 143 -7.72 -24.51 -8.76
C GLU A 143 -6.48 -23.97 -8.06
N GLU A 144 -5.98 -22.81 -8.49
CA GLU A 144 -4.83 -22.14 -7.87
C GLU A 144 -5.09 -21.79 -6.41
N ALA A 145 -6.31 -21.31 -6.07
CA ALA A 145 -6.67 -21.04 -4.68
C ALA A 145 -6.66 -22.31 -3.81
N ARG A 146 -7.17 -23.44 -4.33
CA ARG A 146 -7.14 -24.73 -3.61
C ARG A 146 -5.71 -25.23 -3.47
N GLY A 147 -4.95 -25.29 -4.58
CA GLY A 147 -3.56 -25.75 -4.56
C GLY A 147 -2.67 -24.91 -3.64
N PHE A 148 -2.91 -23.59 -3.57
CA PHE A 148 -2.28 -22.73 -2.57
C PHE A 148 -2.58 -23.20 -1.14
N PHE A 149 -3.85 -23.43 -0.81
CA PHE A 149 -4.22 -23.80 0.56
C PHE A 149 -3.79 -25.22 0.92
N ASP A 150 -3.84 -26.16 -0.03
CA ASP A 150 -3.28 -27.51 0.12
C ASP A 150 -1.78 -27.44 0.44
N HIS A 151 -1.03 -26.59 -0.28
CA HIS A 151 0.38 -26.33 0.01
C HIS A 151 0.59 -25.73 1.41
N VAL A 152 -0.27 -24.80 1.85
CA VAL A 152 -0.20 -24.26 3.22
C VAL A 152 -0.40 -25.37 4.25
N CYS A 153 -1.43 -26.22 4.10
CA CYS A 153 -1.67 -27.34 5.01
C CYS A 153 -0.47 -28.29 5.06
N TRP A 154 0.05 -28.69 3.90
CA TRP A 154 1.24 -29.53 3.80
C TRP A 154 2.46 -28.90 4.48
N CYS A 155 2.73 -27.61 4.26
CA CYS A 155 3.82 -26.88 4.92
C CYS A 155 3.69 -26.92 6.45
N VAL A 156 2.48 -26.69 6.98
CA VAL A 156 2.24 -26.74 8.42
C VAL A 156 2.48 -28.15 8.98
N GLU A 157 2.00 -29.19 8.29
CA GLU A 157 2.17 -30.59 8.69
C GLU A 157 3.65 -31.03 8.66
N GLN A 158 4.39 -30.61 7.64
CA GLN A 158 5.82 -30.95 7.48
C GLN A 158 6.76 -30.01 8.27
N GLY A 159 6.25 -28.93 8.85
CA GLY A 159 7.07 -27.93 9.53
C GLY A 159 7.96 -27.11 8.58
N ILE A 160 7.55 -26.94 7.32
CA ILE A 160 8.29 -26.20 6.29
C ILE A 160 7.81 -24.75 6.25
N CYS A 161 8.73 -23.80 6.39
CA CYS A 161 8.46 -22.36 6.27
C CYS A 161 9.60 -21.65 5.54
N GLU A 162 9.33 -20.43 5.09
CA GLU A 162 10.33 -19.56 4.51
C GLU A 162 11.43 -19.25 5.52
N ILE A 163 12.68 -19.39 5.08
CA ILE A 163 13.84 -19.08 5.90
C ILE A 163 13.99 -17.55 5.95
N CYS A 164 14.05 -17.00 7.16
CA CYS A 164 14.47 -15.62 7.35
C CYS A 164 15.94 -15.51 6.95
N ARG A 165 16.20 -14.98 5.74
CA ARG A 165 17.56 -14.83 5.18
C ARG A 165 18.24 -13.54 5.60
N GLU A 166 17.48 -12.63 6.21
CA GLU A 166 18.02 -11.40 6.78
C GLU A 166 18.35 -11.65 8.25
N PRO A 167 19.44 -11.11 8.80
CA PRO A 167 19.79 -11.33 10.19
C PRO A 167 18.73 -10.71 11.10
N GLY A 168 17.71 -11.49 11.46
CA GLY A 168 16.68 -11.11 12.42
C GLY A 168 17.33 -10.86 13.76
N GLY A 169 17.56 -9.58 14.07
CA GLY A 169 18.24 -9.14 15.26
C GLY A 169 18.34 -7.62 15.26
N LYS A 170 18.13 -7.02 16.44
CA LYS A 170 18.58 -5.66 16.70
C LYS A 170 20.08 -5.64 16.42
N THR A 171 20.47 -5.01 15.33
CA THR A 171 21.85 -4.60 15.13
C THR A 171 22.17 -3.57 16.20
N ASP A 172 23.43 -3.50 16.62
CA ASP A 172 23.94 -2.36 17.39
C ASP A 172 24.06 -1.10 16.52
N TRP A 173 23.29 -1.03 15.43
CA TRP A 173 23.28 0.12 14.55
C TRP A 173 22.85 1.35 15.33
N LYS A 174 23.61 2.41 15.12
CA LYS A 174 23.30 3.73 15.61
C LYS A 174 23.45 4.69 14.45
N PRO A 175 22.52 5.65 14.30
CA PRO A 175 22.64 6.64 13.25
C PRO A 175 23.91 7.46 13.47
N VAL A 176 24.59 7.76 12.37
CA VAL A 176 25.69 8.73 12.38
C VAL A 176 25.07 10.12 12.67
N PRO A 177 25.50 10.83 13.72
CA PRO A 177 24.90 12.10 14.09
C PRO A 177 25.02 13.12 12.96
N VAL A 178 23.91 13.81 12.68
CA VAL A 178 23.90 14.96 11.78
C VAL A 178 24.13 16.23 12.56
N SER A 179 24.93 17.13 12.00
CA SER A 179 25.18 18.42 12.63
C SER A 179 23.94 19.30 12.47
N ALA A 180 23.08 19.34 13.49
CA ALA A 180 22.05 20.36 13.59
C ALA A 180 22.75 21.73 13.65
N SER A 181 22.61 22.55 12.62
CA SER A 181 23.42 23.77 12.55
C SER A 181 22.94 24.80 13.59
N LYS A 182 23.91 25.32 14.37
CA LYS A 182 23.82 26.61 15.06
C LYS A 182 24.37 27.76 14.19
N GLU A 183 24.68 27.52 12.92
CA GLU A 183 25.30 28.50 12.03
C GLU A 183 24.63 28.48 10.65
N GLY A 184 24.24 29.65 10.16
CA GLY A 184 23.57 29.81 8.87
C GLY A 184 22.33 30.73 8.84
N LYS A 185 22.24 31.75 9.71
CA LYS A 185 21.46 32.94 9.34
C LYS A 185 22.13 33.58 8.12
N GLY A 186 21.75 33.18 6.90
CA GLY A 186 22.08 33.94 5.70
C GLY A 186 22.61 33.18 4.48
N GLU A 187 22.15 31.97 4.17
CA GLU A 187 22.07 31.63 2.74
C GLU A 187 20.80 32.29 2.20
N ILE A 188 20.98 33.28 1.33
CA ILE A 188 19.87 33.90 0.60
C ILE A 188 19.30 32.81 -0.29
N HIS A 189 18.20 32.19 0.13
CA HIS A 189 17.46 31.24 -0.71
C HIS A 189 17.13 31.94 -2.03
N ASN A 190 17.62 31.40 -3.14
CA ASN A 190 17.30 31.94 -4.45
C ASN A 190 15.99 31.29 -4.92
N PRO A 191 14.88 32.04 -5.05
CA PRO A 191 13.61 31.48 -5.54
C PRO A 191 13.75 30.85 -6.94
N GLU A 192 14.71 31.29 -7.75
CA GLU A 192 14.99 30.74 -9.08
C GLU A 192 15.54 29.31 -9.04
N LYS A 193 15.99 28.83 -7.87
CA LYS A 193 16.47 27.46 -7.66
C LYS A 193 15.35 26.48 -7.25
N GLY A 194 14.10 26.97 -7.22
CA GLY A 194 12.90 26.17 -6.99
C GLY A 194 12.42 26.16 -5.55
N ASN A 195 11.15 25.80 -5.39
CA ASN A 195 10.45 25.63 -4.13
C ASN A 195 10.24 24.13 -3.85
N VAL A 196 10.77 23.64 -2.73
CA VAL A 196 10.72 22.22 -2.35
C VAL A 196 9.89 22.01 -1.09
N ALA A 197 8.88 21.15 -1.18
CA ALA A 197 8.13 20.68 -0.02
C ALA A 197 8.88 19.50 0.64
N VAL A 198 9.26 19.64 1.90
CA VAL A 198 9.79 18.56 2.73
C VAL A 198 8.63 17.95 3.52
N VAL A 199 8.08 16.85 3.02
CA VAL A 199 6.96 16.13 3.64
C VAL A 199 7.51 15.13 4.65
N THR A 200 7.08 15.21 5.90
CA THR A 200 7.60 14.35 6.98
C THR A 200 6.50 13.87 7.92
N ASP A 201 6.72 12.76 8.60
CA ASP A 201 5.96 12.35 9.77
C ASP A 201 6.79 12.35 11.06
N CYS A 202 7.82 13.21 11.12
CA CYS A 202 8.71 13.37 12.26
C CYS A 202 7.93 13.54 13.59
N ARG A 203 8.23 12.68 14.55
CA ARG A 203 7.72 12.76 15.93
C ARG A 203 8.56 13.74 16.75
N LYS A 204 8.10 14.08 17.96
CA LYS A 204 8.83 15.02 18.84
C LYS A 204 10.16 14.43 19.32
N GLU A 205 10.18 13.11 19.46
CA GLU A 205 11.30 12.28 19.92
C GLU A 205 12.30 11.93 18.81
N ASP A 206 11.97 12.16 17.53
CA ASP A 206 12.81 11.82 16.38
C ASP A 206 13.94 12.85 16.16
N SER A 207 14.87 12.95 17.11
CA SER A 207 15.95 13.94 17.09
C SER A 207 16.85 13.82 15.85
N GLN A 208 17.12 12.60 15.40
CA GLN A 208 17.97 12.33 14.24
C GLN A 208 17.31 12.76 12.92
N LEU A 209 16.07 12.32 12.67
CA LEU A 209 15.33 12.71 11.47
C LEU A 209 15.15 14.23 11.42
N LYS A 210 14.85 14.86 12.57
CA LYS A 210 14.78 16.32 12.67
C LYS A 210 16.09 17.00 12.26
N ALA A 211 17.23 16.50 12.75
CA ALA A 211 18.54 17.03 12.36
C ALA A 211 18.82 16.85 10.86
N MET A 212 18.43 15.72 10.25
CA MET A 212 18.54 15.50 8.80
C MET A 212 17.69 16.51 8.00
N ILE A 213 16.45 16.76 8.43
CA ILE A 213 15.54 17.73 7.78
C ILE A 213 16.11 19.14 7.88
N GLU A 214 16.53 19.57 9.07
CA GLU A 214 17.15 20.87 9.31
C GLU A 214 18.41 21.03 8.44
N ARG A 215 19.22 19.98 8.35
CA ARG A 215 20.42 19.98 7.53
C ARG A 215 20.11 20.10 6.04
N PHE A 216 19.14 19.34 5.53
CA PHE A 216 18.71 19.47 4.14
C PHE A 216 18.23 20.88 3.83
N CYS A 217 17.39 21.46 4.70
CA CYS A 217 16.90 22.82 4.53
C CYS A 217 18.02 23.87 4.54
N CYS A 218 19.11 23.59 5.26
CA CYS A 218 20.29 24.46 5.30
C CYS A 218 21.17 24.34 4.06
N VAL A 219 21.30 23.16 3.44
CA VAL A 219 22.22 22.96 2.28
C VAL A 219 21.53 23.08 0.92
N PHE A 220 20.20 22.98 0.88
CA PHE A 220 19.46 23.16 -0.36
C PHE A 220 19.36 24.66 -0.68
N PRO A 221 19.84 25.10 -1.85
CA PRO A 221 19.97 26.54 -2.14
C PRO A 221 18.66 27.22 -2.57
N GLY A 222 17.60 26.46 -2.85
CA GLY A 222 16.26 26.98 -3.13
C GLY A 222 15.42 27.16 -1.86
N GLN A 223 14.13 27.46 -2.03
CA GLN A 223 13.20 27.58 -0.89
C GLN A 223 12.76 26.20 -0.41
N THR A 224 12.69 26.01 0.91
CA THR A 224 12.13 24.79 1.51
C THR A 224 10.93 25.11 2.41
N ARG A 225 9.93 24.22 2.40
CA ARG A 225 8.82 24.23 3.35
C ARG A 225 8.66 22.86 3.99
N VAL A 226 8.86 22.77 5.30
CA VAL A 226 8.65 21.53 6.05
C VAL A 226 7.17 21.38 6.38
N ILE A 227 6.61 20.23 6.04
CA ILE A 227 5.18 19.90 6.22
C ILE A 227 5.11 18.59 6.99
N ASN A 228 4.72 18.67 8.25
CA ASN A 228 4.53 17.48 9.08
C ASN A 228 3.11 16.92 8.91
N ILE A 229 2.98 15.81 8.19
CA ILE A 229 1.68 15.18 7.92
C ILE A 229 1.02 14.60 9.17
N ARG A 230 1.76 14.42 10.28
CA ARG A 230 1.18 14.04 11.57
C ARG A 230 0.25 15.09 12.16
N GLU A 231 0.46 16.35 11.80
CA GLU A 231 -0.35 17.48 12.26
C GLU A 231 -1.65 17.60 11.47
N PHE A 232 -1.75 16.93 10.31
CA PHE A 232 -2.97 16.90 9.52
C PHE A 232 -4.02 15.99 10.18
N PRO A 233 -5.27 16.48 10.40
CA PRO A 233 -6.31 15.74 11.12
C PRO A 233 -7.01 14.72 10.22
N PHE A 234 -6.29 13.67 9.81
CA PHE A 234 -6.85 12.61 8.97
C PHE A 234 -8.10 11.99 9.61
N GLN A 235 -9.22 12.00 8.89
CA GLN A 235 -10.43 11.30 9.33
C GLN A 235 -10.36 9.77 9.10
N GLY A 236 -9.29 9.24 8.51
CA GLY A 236 -9.07 7.82 8.28
C GLY A 236 -8.41 7.54 6.93
N GLY A 237 -8.01 6.28 6.69
CA GLY A 237 -7.40 5.83 5.44
C GLY A 237 -8.39 5.59 4.30
N CYS A 238 -7.89 5.27 3.10
CA CYS A 238 -8.73 5.00 1.93
C CYS A 238 -9.78 3.91 2.20
N LEU A 239 -11.02 4.15 1.78
CA LEU A 239 -12.13 3.20 1.96
C LEU A 239 -12.35 2.25 0.78
N GLY A 240 -11.58 2.43 -0.31
CA GLY A 240 -11.85 1.75 -1.58
C GLY A 240 -13.24 2.05 -2.15
N CYS A 241 -13.85 3.18 -1.78
CA CYS A 241 -15.27 3.47 -2.05
C CYS A 241 -15.57 3.93 -3.48
N PHE A 242 -14.56 4.15 -4.31
CA PHE A 242 -14.67 4.68 -5.68
C PHE A 242 -15.37 6.05 -5.80
N HIS A 243 -15.56 6.79 -4.70
CA HIS A 243 -16.18 8.12 -4.74
C HIS A 243 -15.38 9.07 -5.65
N CYS A 244 -14.05 9.00 -5.56
CA CYS A 244 -13.12 9.80 -6.35
C CYS A 244 -13.00 9.36 -7.82
N ALA A 245 -13.54 8.21 -8.23
CA ALA A 245 -13.37 7.71 -9.60
C ALA A 245 -14.01 8.63 -10.66
N VAL A 246 -15.10 9.31 -10.31
CA VAL A 246 -15.84 10.20 -11.23
C VAL A 246 -15.33 11.64 -11.17
N SER A 247 -15.31 12.22 -9.96
CA SER A 247 -14.98 13.64 -9.75
C SER A 247 -13.50 13.89 -9.47
N GLY A 248 -12.77 12.88 -8.99
CA GLY A 248 -11.42 13.05 -8.45
C GLY A 248 -11.39 13.48 -6.98
N GLU A 249 -12.55 13.71 -6.35
CA GLU A 249 -12.68 14.18 -4.97
C GLU A 249 -12.91 13.03 -4.00
N CYS A 250 -12.29 13.11 -2.83
CA CYS A 250 -12.47 12.11 -1.78
C CYS A 250 -13.85 12.23 -1.09
N ILE A 251 -14.32 11.13 -0.51
CA ILE A 251 -15.54 11.14 0.32
C ILE A 251 -15.31 11.86 1.65
N TYR A 252 -14.08 11.81 2.16
CA TYR A 252 -13.68 12.53 3.36
C TYR A 252 -13.77 14.04 3.16
N LYS A 253 -14.17 14.76 4.20
CA LYS A 253 -14.34 16.22 4.22
C LYS A 253 -13.41 16.89 5.23
N ASP A 254 -12.25 16.28 5.47
CA ASP A 254 -11.19 16.75 6.37
C ASP A 254 -10.26 17.79 5.74
N GLY A 255 -10.48 18.18 4.49
CA GLY A 255 -9.67 19.17 3.79
C GLY A 255 -8.41 18.61 3.11
N PHE A 256 -8.21 17.29 3.11
CA PHE A 256 -6.99 16.66 2.58
C PHE A 256 -6.72 17.01 1.12
N ASP A 257 -7.77 17.03 0.28
CA ASP A 257 -7.60 17.33 -1.15
C ASP A 257 -7.02 18.74 -1.38
N ARG A 258 -7.37 19.70 -0.51
CA ARG A 258 -6.84 21.07 -0.55
C ARG A 258 -5.40 21.11 -0.05
N PHE A 259 -5.18 20.55 1.14
CA PHE A 259 -3.85 20.42 1.76
C PHE A 259 -2.85 19.79 0.78
N LEU A 260 -3.20 18.66 0.17
CA LEU A 260 -2.32 17.99 -0.79
C LEU A 260 -2.01 18.87 -2.01
N ARG A 261 -3.01 19.52 -2.59
CA ARG A 261 -2.84 20.29 -3.84
C ARG A 261 -2.14 21.62 -3.62
N GLU A 262 -2.53 22.35 -2.59
CA GLU A 262 -2.07 23.71 -2.31
C GLU A 262 -0.79 23.72 -1.47
N ASP A 263 -0.66 22.78 -0.52
CA ASP A 263 0.51 22.76 0.37
C ASP A 263 1.65 21.87 -0.11
N ILE A 264 1.37 20.80 -0.85
CA ILE A 264 2.44 19.85 -1.24
C ILE A 264 2.69 19.89 -2.75
N GLN A 265 1.65 19.67 -3.56
CA GLN A 265 1.80 19.50 -5.02
C GLN A 265 2.05 20.80 -5.79
N GLN A 266 1.94 21.97 -5.15
CA GLN A 266 2.37 23.24 -5.74
C GLN A 266 3.89 23.45 -5.70
N ALA A 267 4.63 22.65 -4.93
CA ALA A 267 6.08 22.71 -4.92
C ALA A 267 6.66 22.19 -6.24
N ASP A 268 7.79 22.75 -6.66
CA ASP A 268 8.50 22.32 -7.86
C ASP A 268 9.11 20.92 -7.68
N GLY A 269 9.45 20.55 -6.44
CA GLY A 269 9.93 19.22 -6.06
C GLY A 269 9.50 18.84 -4.64
N VAL A 270 9.61 17.55 -4.32
CA VAL A 270 9.22 17.01 -3.00
C VAL A 270 10.33 16.16 -2.41
N VAL A 271 10.65 16.38 -1.13
CA VAL A 271 11.52 15.49 -0.35
C VAL A 271 10.68 14.82 0.73
N TYR A 272 10.62 13.50 0.72
CA TYR A 272 9.94 12.72 1.75
C TYR A 272 10.94 12.33 2.86
N ALA A 273 10.68 12.76 4.09
CA ALA A 273 11.55 12.54 5.22
C ALA A 273 10.87 11.69 6.30
N PHE A 274 11.41 10.50 6.57
CA PHE A 274 10.79 9.55 7.49
C PHE A 274 11.84 8.71 8.24
N SER A 275 11.44 8.18 9.39
CA SER A 275 12.19 7.13 10.08
C SER A 275 11.63 5.77 9.67
N ILE A 276 12.50 4.80 9.36
CA ILE A 276 12.04 3.46 8.99
C ILE A 276 11.25 2.87 10.16
N GLN A 277 10.03 2.43 9.87
CA GLN A 277 9.14 1.80 10.82
C GLN A 277 8.49 0.58 10.19
N ASP A 278 8.69 -0.57 10.83
CA ASP A 278 8.03 -1.84 10.48
C ASP A 278 8.23 -2.21 9.00
N HIS A 279 9.47 -2.10 8.51
CA HIS A 279 9.86 -2.30 7.10
C HIS A 279 9.17 -1.34 6.11
N SER A 280 8.78 -0.16 6.56
CA SER A 280 8.06 0.84 5.76
C SER A 280 8.33 2.28 6.21
N MET A 281 7.58 3.23 5.64
CA MET A 281 7.55 4.64 6.08
C MET A 281 6.59 4.89 7.27
N GLY A 282 6.03 3.84 7.88
CA GLY A 282 5.05 3.94 8.96
C GLY A 282 3.60 4.13 8.49
N SER A 283 2.64 3.92 9.39
CA SER A 283 1.21 3.99 9.08
C SER A 283 0.73 5.40 8.71
N CYS A 284 1.39 6.46 9.21
CA CYS A 284 1.04 7.85 8.90
C CYS A 284 1.33 8.19 7.43
N PHE A 285 2.54 7.92 6.95
CA PHE A 285 2.85 8.05 5.53
C PHE A 285 1.98 7.15 4.67
N LYS A 286 1.75 5.90 5.10
CA LYS A 286 0.87 5.02 4.33
C LYS A 286 -0.56 5.56 4.24
N MET A 287 -1.05 6.23 5.29
CA MET A 287 -2.34 6.91 5.29
C MET A 287 -2.35 8.08 4.30
N TYR A 288 -1.31 8.91 4.30
CA TYR A 288 -1.13 9.98 3.32
C TYR A 288 -1.17 9.43 1.88
N ASP A 289 -0.42 8.36 1.61
CA ASP A 289 -0.35 7.71 0.29
C ASP A 289 -1.68 7.13 -0.18
N ASP A 290 -2.34 6.37 0.69
CA ASP A 290 -3.64 5.79 0.37
C ASP A 290 -4.72 6.86 0.18
N ARG A 291 -4.63 7.97 0.90
CA ARG A 291 -5.58 9.08 0.76
C ARG A 291 -5.46 9.81 -0.57
N GLN A 292 -4.33 9.66 -1.26
CA GLN A 292 -4.13 10.10 -2.64
C GLN A 292 -4.13 8.96 -3.66
N PHE A 293 -4.74 7.81 -3.36
CA PHE A 293 -4.80 6.64 -4.26
C PHE A 293 -5.23 6.98 -5.70
N CYS A 294 -6.17 7.92 -5.87
CA CYS A 294 -6.59 8.38 -7.20
C CYS A 294 -5.51 9.17 -7.96
N ASN A 295 -4.54 9.77 -7.27
CA ASN A 295 -3.34 10.34 -7.87
C ASN A 295 -2.27 9.27 -8.17
N GLY A 296 -2.35 8.08 -7.57
CA GLY A 296 -1.49 6.96 -7.96
C GLY A 296 -1.69 6.53 -9.42
N HIS A 297 -2.91 6.66 -9.93
CA HIS A 297 -3.22 6.44 -11.35
C HIS A 297 -2.98 7.69 -12.20
N ARG A 298 -3.24 8.88 -11.64
CA ARG A 298 -3.11 10.17 -12.30
C ARG A 298 -1.84 10.81 -11.79
N THR A 299 -0.74 10.63 -12.52
CA THR A 299 0.61 11.10 -12.19
C THR A 299 0.70 12.64 -12.19
N VAL A 300 0.00 13.28 -11.25
CA VAL A 300 -0.20 14.75 -11.20
C VAL A 300 1.10 15.50 -10.91
N THR A 301 2.08 14.84 -10.29
CA THR A 301 3.41 15.36 -10.04
C THR A 301 4.43 14.94 -11.11
N MET A 302 4.00 14.33 -12.22
CA MET A 302 4.91 13.86 -13.28
C MET A 302 5.83 14.98 -13.76
N GLY A 303 7.13 14.71 -13.79
CA GLY A 303 8.17 15.67 -14.15
C GLY A 303 8.71 16.51 -12.98
N SER A 304 8.06 16.54 -11.82
CA SER A 304 8.65 17.10 -10.60
C SER A 304 9.66 16.10 -10.01
N PRO A 305 10.88 16.52 -9.63
CA PRO A 305 11.82 15.61 -8.99
C PRO A 305 11.41 15.30 -7.54
N VAL A 306 11.78 14.10 -7.10
CA VAL A 306 11.53 13.61 -5.74
C VAL A 306 12.83 13.17 -5.07
N GLY A 307 12.93 13.41 -3.77
CA GLY A 307 14.04 12.98 -2.93
C GLY A 307 13.56 12.31 -1.65
N TYR A 308 14.46 11.63 -0.96
CA TYR A 308 14.16 11.00 0.32
C TYR A 308 15.23 11.28 1.37
N LEU A 309 14.82 11.60 2.59
CA LEU A 309 15.64 11.57 3.80
C LEU A 309 15.16 10.38 4.65
N VAL A 310 16.06 9.46 4.98
CA VAL A 310 15.69 8.21 5.65
C VAL A 310 16.53 8.03 6.90
N SER A 311 15.89 8.04 8.07
CA SER A 311 16.56 7.65 9.31
C SER A 311 16.32 6.16 9.57
N GLY A 312 17.39 5.36 9.63
CA GLY A 312 17.33 3.90 9.80
C GLY A 312 18.22 3.12 8.85
N GLU A 313 18.32 1.81 9.07
CA GLU A 313 19.13 0.87 8.26
C GLU A 313 18.48 0.52 6.90
N LEU A 314 18.34 1.51 6.02
CA LEU A 314 17.78 1.33 4.68
C LEU A 314 18.51 0.26 3.86
N SER A 315 19.82 0.06 4.06
CA SER A 315 20.63 -0.95 3.37
C SER A 315 20.12 -2.38 3.55
N ARG A 316 19.36 -2.63 4.62
CA ARG A 316 18.68 -3.91 4.89
C ARG A 316 17.26 -3.97 4.33
N GLU A 317 16.65 -2.83 4.07
CA GLU A 317 15.26 -2.74 3.64
C GLU A 317 15.12 -2.83 2.10
N GLN A 318 15.49 -3.96 1.52
CA GLN A 318 15.42 -4.18 0.07
C GLN A 318 14.03 -3.92 -0.51
N ASN A 319 12.98 -4.30 0.24
CA ASN A 319 11.60 -4.03 -0.15
C ASN A 319 11.29 -2.54 -0.21
N LEU A 320 11.70 -1.79 0.80
CA LEU A 320 11.46 -0.36 0.89
C LEU A 320 12.23 0.40 -0.18
N GLN A 321 13.46 0.00 -0.48
CA GLN A 321 14.24 0.54 -1.60
C GLN A 321 13.48 0.37 -2.92
N MET A 322 12.93 -0.84 -3.19
CA MET A 322 12.10 -1.09 -4.37
C MET A 322 10.84 -0.20 -4.37
N VAL A 323 10.15 -0.06 -3.24
CA VAL A 323 8.95 0.78 -3.13
C VAL A 323 9.27 2.25 -3.44
N ILE A 324 10.37 2.78 -2.89
CA ILE A 324 10.82 4.17 -3.12
C ILE A 324 11.08 4.41 -4.60
N GLU A 325 11.84 3.54 -5.25
CA GLU A 325 12.17 3.66 -6.67
C GLU A 325 10.92 3.48 -7.54
N ALA A 326 10.12 2.44 -7.28
CA ALA A 326 8.91 2.14 -8.02
C ALA A 326 7.90 3.29 -8.00
N ARG A 327 7.74 3.95 -6.85
CA ARG A 327 6.88 5.13 -6.72
C ARG A 327 7.34 6.27 -7.63
N ALA A 328 8.63 6.57 -7.65
CA ALA A 328 9.18 7.61 -8.53
C ALA A 328 9.00 7.23 -10.01
N GLN A 329 9.27 5.97 -10.37
CA GLN A 329 9.19 5.47 -11.74
C GLN A 329 7.76 5.45 -12.29
N VAL A 330 6.79 4.96 -11.51
CA VAL A 330 5.36 4.98 -11.87
C VAL A 330 4.81 6.42 -11.87
N GLY A 331 5.26 7.26 -10.93
CA GLY A 331 4.90 8.68 -10.87
C GLY A 331 5.46 9.53 -12.03
N GLY A 332 6.44 9.01 -12.79
CA GLY A 332 7.15 9.78 -13.80
C GLY A 332 8.01 10.89 -13.19
N ASN A 333 8.54 10.64 -12.00
CA ASN A 333 9.40 11.54 -11.24
C ASN A 333 10.86 11.14 -11.39
N TYR A 334 11.75 12.13 -11.46
CA TYR A 334 13.17 11.87 -11.29
C TYR A 334 13.47 11.65 -9.81
N LEU A 335 14.03 10.49 -9.46
CA LEU A 335 14.54 10.24 -8.10
C LEU A 335 15.91 10.91 -7.95
N ALA A 336 15.93 12.09 -7.35
CA ALA A 336 17.14 12.91 -7.17
C ALA A 336 18.17 12.23 -6.25
N GLY A 337 17.70 11.44 -5.29
CA GLY A 337 18.54 10.66 -4.40
C GLY A 337 17.79 10.20 -3.15
N ILE A 338 18.43 9.31 -2.40
CA ILE A 338 18.01 8.89 -1.07
C ILE A 338 19.20 9.17 -0.15
N ALA A 339 19.00 10.01 0.85
CA ALA A 339 20.01 10.31 1.85
C ALA A 339 19.65 9.62 3.17
N GLY A 340 20.51 8.70 3.60
CA GLY A 340 20.41 7.96 4.85
C GLY A 340 21.39 8.47 5.91
N ASP A 341 21.31 7.89 7.10
CA ASP A 341 22.17 8.19 8.25
C ASP A 341 23.07 7.02 8.70
N GLU A 342 23.28 6.03 7.83
CA GLU A 342 24.09 4.87 8.16
C GLU A 342 25.61 5.12 8.13
N LYS A 343 26.10 6.00 7.25
CA LYS A 343 27.55 6.17 7.00
C LYS A 343 28.01 7.63 6.89
N ASP A 344 27.47 8.37 5.93
CA ASP A 344 27.86 9.76 5.63
C ASP A 344 26.62 10.63 5.36
N PRO A 345 25.80 10.92 6.39
CA PRO A 345 24.58 11.70 6.20
C PRO A 345 24.85 13.11 5.67
N GLU A 346 25.94 13.75 6.08
CA GLU A 346 26.31 15.09 5.62
C GLU A 346 26.56 15.12 4.10
N GLY A 347 27.37 14.19 3.60
CA GLY A 347 27.63 14.08 2.17
C GLY A 347 26.42 13.61 1.38
N GLU A 348 25.63 12.67 1.91
CA GLU A 348 24.41 12.18 1.26
C GLU A 348 23.34 13.28 1.13
N ILE A 349 23.09 14.05 2.18
CA ILE A 349 22.15 15.17 2.17
C ILE A 349 22.61 16.26 1.19
N ARG A 350 23.91 16.56 1.14
CA ARG A 350 24.47 17.50 0.14
C ARG A 350 24.29 16.99 -1.29
N ARG A 351 24.59 15.72 -1.56
CA ARG A 351 24.41 15.11 -2.89
C ARG A 351 22.95 15.15 -3.33
N LEU A 352 22.02 14.86 -2.41
CA LEU A 352 20.59 14.99 -2.67
C LEU A 352 20.23 16.43 -3.06
N GLY A 353 20.69 17.42 -2.29
CA GLY A 353 20.42 18.84 -2.57
C GLY A 353 20.91 19.27 -3.96
N VAL A 354 22.15 18.92 -4.33
CA VAL A 354 22.75 19.25 -5.64
C VAL A 354 22.02 18.56 -6.79
N SER A 355 21.69 17.27 -6.64
CA SER A 355 20.95 16.51 -7.66
C SER A 355 19.53 17.06 -7.87
N LEU A 356 18.86 17.43 -6.79
CA LEU A 356 17.53 18.03 -6.81
C LEU A 356 17.56 19.40 -7.50
N GLU A 357 18.51 20.27 -7.14
CA GLU A 357 18.72 21.58 -7.79
C GLU A 357 18.95 21.41 -9.30
N TYR A 358 19.83 20.48 -9.69
CA TYR A 358 20.10 20.20 -11.11
C TYR A 358 18.82 19.85 -11.86
N ALA A 359 18.01 18.94 -11.29
CA ALA A 359 16.77 18.49 -11.92
C ALA A 359 15.73 19.61 -12.05
N LEU A 360 15.63 20.48 -11.05
CA LEU A 360 14.73 21.64 -11.06
C LEU A 360 15.14 22.65 -12.14
N ILE A 361 16.42 23.04 -12.18
CA ILE A 361 16.95 24.02 -13.14
C ILE A 361 16.83 23.51 -14.58
N HIS A 362 17.20 22.25 -14.82
CA HIS A 362 17.25 21.68 -16.17
C HIS A 362 15.94 21.02 -16.59
N LYS A 363 14.92 20.99 -15.71
CA LYS A 363 13.65 20.28 -15.92
C LYS A 363 13.87 18.85 -16.38
N TYR A 364 14.83 18.18 -15.75
CA TYR A 364 15.26 16.84 -16.15
C TYR A 364 14.11 15.83 -16.02
N ARG A 365 13.95 14.99 -17.04
CA ARG A 365 12.98 13.90 -17.05
C ARG A 365 13.70 12.58 -17.26
N GLN A 366 13.65 11.73 -16.24
CA GLN A 366 14.27 10.41 -16.30
C GLN A 366 13.45 9.47 -17.21
N PRO A 367 14.09 8.75 -18.14
CA PRO A 367 13.43 7.64 -18.83
C PRO A 367 12.99 6.56 -17.84
N GLN A 368 11.84 5.94 -18.11
CA GLN A 368 11.32 4.88 -17.23
C GLN A 368 12.11 3.59 -17.36
N ASN A 369 12.33 2.91 -16.24
CA ASN A 369 12.83 1.54 -16.19
C ASN A 369 11.68 0.51 -16.12
N PHE A 370 12.02 -0.75 -15.82
CA PHE A 370 11.04 -1.83 -15.72
C PHE A 370 9.89 -1.52 -14.74
N TYR A 371 10.19 -0.89 -13.60
CA TYR A 371 9.21 -0.54 -12.59
C TYR A 371 8.15 0.41 -13.13
N GLY A 372 8.58 1.49 -13.80
CA GLY A 372 7.68 2.46 -14.40
C GLY A 372 6.89 1.87 -15.57
N VAL A 373 7.57 1.18 -16.49
CA VAL A 373 6.93 0.59 -17.68
C VAL A 373 5.92 -0.50 -17.32
N GLY A 374 6.28 -1.41 -16.42
CA GLY A 374 5.42 -2.51 -15.98
C GLY A 374 4.18 -1.99 -15.25
N GLY A 375 4.38 -1.14 -14.25
CA GLY A 375 3.28 -0.56 -13.47
C GLY A 375 2.31 0.26 -14.33
N MET A 376 2.84 1.11 -15.22
CA MET A 376 2.01 1.95 -16.09
C MET A 376 1.23 1.14 -17.13
N LYS A 377 1.75 0.00 -17.62
CA LYS A 377 0.98 -0.89 -18.51
C LYS A 377 -0.24 -1.49 -17.82
N ILE A 378 -0.10 -1.94 -16.57
CA ILE A 378 -1.23 -2.44 -15.77
C ILE A 378 -2.28 -1.36 -15.60
N PHE A 379 -1.89 -0.15 -15.18
CA PHE A 379 -2.82 0.97 -15.01
C PHE A 379 -3.46 1.42 -16.32
N ARG A 380 -2.70 1.55 -17.41
CA ARG A 380 -3.21 1.88 -18.73
C ARG A 380 -4.33 0.94 -19.16
N ASP A 381 -4.11 -0.37 -19.07
CA ASP A 381 -5.08 -1.38 -19.48
C ASP A 381 -6.32 -1.35 -18.56
N LEU A 382 -6.10 -1.24 -17.25
CA LEU A 382 -7.13 -1.16 -16.24
C LEU A 382 -8.05 0.05 -16.46
N ILE A 383 -7.46 1.24 -16.63
CA ILE A 383 -8.20 2.50 -16.80
C ILE A 383 -8.84 2.55 -18.18
N TRP A 384 -8.23 1.98 -19.22
CA TRP A 384 -8.89 1.84 -20.51
C TRP A 384 -10.19 1.04 -20.36
N LEU A 385 -10.16 -0.12 -19.70
CA LEU A 385 -11.35 -0.95 -19.50
C LEU A 385 -12.39 -0.25 -18.60
N MET A 386 -11.95 0.44 -17.55
CA MET A 386 -12.81 1.08 -16.57
C MET A 386 -13.15 2.55 -16.87
N ARG A 387 -12.76 3.07 -18.03
CA ARG A 387 -12.88 4.49 -18.41
C ARG A 387 -14.27 5.12 -18.28
N GLY A 388 -15.32 4.29 -18.36
CA GLY A 388 -16.68 4.74 -18.14
C GLY A 388 -16.95 5.12 -16.67
N MET A 389 -16.38 4.36 -15.73
CA MET A 389 -16.47 4.56 -14.29
C MET A 389 -15.40 5.54 -13.79
N MET A 390 -14.15 5.33 -14.20
CA MET A 390 -12.97 6.13 -13.83
C MET A 390 -12.85 7.34 -14.76
N LYS A 391 -13.88 8.21 -14.76
CA LYS A 391 -13.97 9.33 -15.69
C LYS A 391 -12.85 10.35 -15.48
N ALA A 392 -12.44 10.60 -14.24
CA ALA A 392 -11.37 11.53 -13.92
C ALA A 392 -10.03 11.03 -14.47
N ASP A 393 -9.71 9.76 -14.23
CA ASP A 393 -8.52 9.08 -14.74
C ASP A 393 -8.54 9.06 -16.28
N HIS A 394 -9.67 8.71 -16.90
CA HIS A 394 -9.77 8.70 -18.36
C HIS A 394 -9.48 10.06 -19.01
N ARG A 395 -10.01 11.16 -18.42
CA ARG A 395 -9.71 12.52 -18.89
C ARG A 395 -8.22 12.82 -18.78
N PHE A 396 -7.60 12.48 -17.65
CA PHE A 396 -6.17 12.65 -17.44
C PHE A 396 -5.35 11.89 -18.49
N TYR A 397 -5.63 10.60 -18.70
CA TYR A 397 -4.86 9.75 -19.63
C TYR A 397 -4.94 10.25 -21.07
N LYS A 398 -6.12 10.72 -21.50
CA LYS A 398 -6.28 11.34 -22.82
C LYS A 398 -5.48 12.62 -22.96
N ALA A 399 -5.53 13.51 -21.96
CA ALA A 399 -4.84 14.79 -22.01
C ALA A 399 -3.31 14.64 -22.01
N HIS A 400 -2.78 13.56 -21.44
CA HIS A 400 -1.34 13.34 -21.28
C HIS A 400 -0.77 12.23 -22.18
N GLY A 401 -1.54 11.76 -23.18
CA GLY A 401 -1.04 10.78 -24.15
C GLY A 401 -0.70 9.40 -23.56
N GLN A 402 -1.30 9.03 -22.41
CA GLN A 402 -0.97 7.79 -21.69
C GLN A 402 -1.57 6.53 -22.31
N TYR A 403 -2.42 6.67 -23.34
CA TYR A 403 -2.95 5.54 -24.10
C TYR A 403 -2.13 5.34 -25.37
N ASP A 404 -1.27 4.34 -25.35
CA ASP A 404 -0.48 3.87 -26.49
C ASP A 404 -1.03 2.55 -27.10
N PHE A 405 -2.05 1.94 -26.48
CA PHE A 405 -2.68 0.70 -26.96
C PHE A 405 -4.18 0.58 -26.62
N PRO A 406 -5.07 0.28 -27.59
CA PRO A 406 -6.48 0.06 -27.31
C PRO A 406 -6.81 -1.43 -27.05
N GLN A 407 -7.52 -1.71 -25.95
CA GLN A 407 -8.08 -3.04 -25.66
C GLN A 407 -9.45 -3.26 -26.33
N LYS A 408 -9.71 -4.47 -26.84
CA LYS A 408 -10.91 -4.80 -27.65
C LYS A 408 -12.15 -5.26 -26.86
N ARG A 409 -12.14 -5.26 -25.52
CA ARG A 409 -13.26 -5.69 -24.66
C ARG A 409 -14.41 -4.65 -24.62
N LYS A 410 -15.05 -4.38 -25.76
CA LYS A 410 -16.08 -3.34 -25.93
C LYS A 410 -17.28 -3.51 -24.98
N GLY A 411 -17.71 -4.74 -24.71
CA GLY A 411 -18.81 -5.02 -23.78
C GLY A 411 -18.51 -4.58 -22.33
N THR A 412 -17.31 -4.89 -21.83
CA THR A 412 -16.83 -4.46 -20.51
C THR A 412 -16.84 -2.94 -20.41
N VAL A 413 -16.32 -2.26 -21.43
CA VAL A 413 -16.30 -0.80 -21.49
C VAL A 413 -17.72 -0.22 -21.42
N LEU A 414 -18.66 -0.75 -22.20
CA LEU A 414 -20.05 -0.28 -22.20
C LEU A 414 -20.69 -0.43 -20.81
N LYS A 415 -20.47 -1.59 -20.15
CA LYS A 415 -20.90 -1.82 -18.76
C LYS A 415 -20.30 -0.76 -17.83
N MET A 416 -19.03 -0.42 -17.98
CA MET A 416 -18.37 0.59 -17.14
C MET A 416 -18.91 2.00 -17.38
N TYR A 417 -19.36 2.35 -18.60
CA TYR A 417 -20.05 3.61 -18.85
C TYR A 417 -21.39 3.68 -18.13
N LEU A 418 -22.15 2.58 -18.09
CA LEU A 418 -23.39 2.50 -17.31
C LEU A 418 -23.12 2.70 -15.81
N VAL A 419 -22.11 1.99 -15.26
CA VAL A 419 -21.69 2.16 -13.86
C VAL A 419 -21.30 3.61 -13.58
N GLY A 420 -20.50 4.23 -14.45
CA GLY A 420 -20.11 5.63 -14.31
C GLY A 420 -21.28 6.60 -14.37
N MET A 421 -22.31 6.32 -15.19
CA MET A 421 -23.54 7.12 -15.22
C MET A 421 -24.28 7.06 -13.88
N LEU A 422 -24.42 5.86 -13.30
CA LEU A 422 -25.04 5.67 -11.99
C LEU A 422 -24.28 6.43 -10.89
N LEU A 423 -22.93 6.36 -10.89
CA LEU A 423 -22.08 7.04 -9.91
C LEU A 423 -22.03 8.56 -10.07
N SER A 424 -22.29 9.07 -11.28
CA SER A 424 -22.29 10.51 -11.56
C SER A 424 -23.60 11.19 -11.12
N SER A 425 -24.67 10.44 -10.87
CA SER A 425 -25.96 10.99 -10.48
C SER A 425 -26.08 11.05 -8.95
N PRO A 426 -26.17 12.25 -8.33
CA PRO A 426 -26.31 12.37 -6.88
C PRO A 426 -27.56 11.65 -6.33
N LYS A 427 -28.68 11.74 -7.06
CA LYS A 427 -29.94 11.08 -6.70
C LYS A 427 -29.83 9.57 -6.70
N LEU A 428 -29.11 9.00 -7.69
CA LEU A 428 -28.90 7.54 -7.76
C LEU A 428 -27.84 7.10 -6.76
N LYS A 429 -26.74 7.85 -6.61
CA LYS A 429 -25.67 7.57 -5.65
C LYS A 429 -26.20 7.50 -4.21
N ALA A 430 -27.08 8.42 -3.81
CA ALA A 430 -27.74 8.39 -2.50
C ALA A 430 -28.62 7.15 -2.30
N LYS A 431 -29.29 6.66 -3.36
CA LYS A 431 -30.11 5.43 -3.32
C LYS A 431 -29.29 4.14 -3.41
N ILE A 432 -28.05 4.21 -3.87
CA ILE A 432 -27.17 3.05 -4.08
C ILE A 432 -26.60 2.54 -2.76
N GLY A 433 -26.19 3.42 -1.83
CA GLY A 433 -25.66 2.99 -0.52
C GLY A 433 -24.64 1.83 -0.63
N ASN A 434 -24.86 0.75 0.12
CA ASN A 434 -24.03 -0.47 0.05
C ASN A 434 -24.31 -1.36 -1.17
N ARG A 435 -25.36 -1.11 -1.96
CA ARG A 435 -25.72 -1.94 -3.12
C ARG A 435 -24.63 -2.01 -4.19
N MET A 436 -23.77 -0.99 -4.27
CA MET A 436 -22.59 -1.05 -5.15
C MET A 436 -21.62 -2.14 -4.69
N ASN A 437 -21.31 -2.17 -3.39
CA ASN A 437 -20.43 -3.20 -2.82
C ASN A 437 -21.07 -4.59 -2.96
N GLU A 438 -22.37 -4.72 -2.74
CA GLU A 438 -23.12 -5.96 -2.98
C GLU A 438 -23.04 -6.41 -4.44
N GLY A 439 -23.19 -5.49 -5.39
CA GLY A 439 -23.06 -5.76 -6.82
C GLY A 439 -21.66 -6.19 -7.23
N MET A 440 -20.62 -5.65 -6.59
CA MET A 440 -19.23 -6.06 -6.81
C MET A 440 -18.98 -7.51 -6.38
N ILE A 441 -19.54 -7.94 -5.24
CA ILE A 441 -19.35 -9.31 -4.74
C ILE A 441 -20.36 -10.32 -5.31
N MET A 442 -21.40 -9.86 -6.02
CA MET A 442 -22.47 -10.71 -6.55
C MET A 442 -21.97 -11.86 -7.45
N PRO A 443 -20.98 -11.68 -8.35
CA PRO A 443 -20.45 -12.78 -9.15
C PRO A 443 -19.84 -13.90 -8.29
N TYR A 444 -19.20 -13.55 -7.18
CA TYR A 444 -18.56 -14.49 -6.27
C TYR A 444 -19.57 -15.27 -5.44
N LYS A 445 -20.73 -14.71 -5.10
CA LYS A 445 -21.78 -15.42 -4.36
C LYS A 445 -22.16 -16.75 -5.03
N LYS A 446 -22.28 -16.75 -6.35
CA LYS A 446 -22.56 -17.98 -7.13
C LYS A 446 -21.44 -19.02 -6.97
N VAL A 447 -20.19 -18.57 -7.04
CA VAL A 447 -19.01 -19.43 -6.84
C VAL A 447 -18.98 -20.00 -5.42
N LEU A 448 -19.32 -19.20 -4.41
CA LEU A 448 -19.38 -19.64 -3.01
C LEU A 448 -20.50 -20.66 -2.77
N GLU A 449 -21.69 -20.44 -3.35
CA GLU A 449 -22.79 -21.40 -3.30
C GLU A 449 -22.44 -22.73 -3.99
N GLN A 450 -21.76 -22.66 -5.14
CA GLN A 450 -21.27 -23.85 -5.84
C GLN A 450 -20.22 -24.59 -5.01
N ALA A 451 -19.29 -23.89 -4.37
CA ALA A 451 -18.28 -24.49 -3.51
C ALA A 451 -18.90 -25.23 -2.31
N LYS A 452 -19.96 -24.67 -1.71
CA LYS A 452 -20.73 -25.35 -0.66
C LYS A 452 -21.33 -26.65 -1.18
N LYS A 453 -22.02 -26.60 -2.33
CA LYS A 453 -22.72 -27.76 -2.92
C LYS A 453 -21.77 -28.84 -3.42
N TYR A 454 -20.69 -28.47 -4.09
CA TYR A 454 -19.69 -29.40 -4.64
C TYR A 454 -19.14 -30.30 -3.53
N ARG A 455 -18.92 -29.72 -2.35
CA ARG A 455 -18.43 -30.47 -1.21
C ARG A 455 -19.47 -31.42 -0.60
N ASP A 456 -20.74 -31.08 -0.66
CA ASP A 456 -21.81 -31.97 -0.17
C ASP A 456 -22.04 -33.18 -1.12
N THR A 457 -21.13 -33.43 -2.09
CA THR A 457 -21.13 -34.60 -3.00
C THR A 457 -19.92 -35.50 -2.74
N ALA A 458 -20.01 -36.78 -3.11
CA ALA A 458 -18.94 -37.78 -2.89
C ALA A 458 -17.57 -37.44 -3.54
N GLN A 459 -17.52 -36.53 -4.54
CA GLN A 459 -16.28 -36.03 -5.12
C GLN A 459 -15.59 -34.96 -4.25
N GLY A 460 -16.35 -34.29 -3.37
CA GLY A 460 -15.82 -33.35 -2.39
C GLY A 460 -15.04 -34.01 -1.27
N ASP A 461 -15.47 -35.20 -0.84
CA ASP A 461 -14.82 -35.97 0.23
C ASP A 461 -13.40 -36.44 -0.14
N HIS A 462 -13.15 -36.69 -1.44
CA HIS A 462 -11.82 -37.08 -1.93
C HIS A 462 -10.77 -35.96 -1.84
N LEU A 463 -11.18 -34.69 -1.98
CA LEU A 463 -10.31 -33.52 -1.83
C LEU A 463 -9.95 -33.22 -0.37
N GLU A 464 -10.69 -33.79 0.59
CA GLU A 464 -10.41 -33.60 2.02
C GLU A 464 -9.47 -34.68 2.60
N GLN A 465 -9.35 -35.82 1.89
CA GLN A 465 -8.47 -36.95 2.22
C GLN A 465 -7.05 -36.83 1.63
N MET A 466 -6.86 -35.95 0.64
CA MET A 466 -5.55 -35.48 0.19
C MET A 466 -5.10 -34.30 1.06
#